data_AF-A0A9Q4DLC7-F1
#
_entry.id   AF-A0A9Q4DLC7-F1
#
_cell.length_a   1.000
_cell.length_b   1.000
_cell.length_c   1.000
_cell.angle_alpha   90.00
_cell.angle_beta   90.00
_cell.angle_gamma   90.00
#
_symmetry.space_group_name_H-M   'P 1'
#
loop_
_entity.id
_entity.type
_entity.pdbx_description
1 polymer ?
#
loop_
_entity_poly.entity_id
_entity_poly.type
_entity_poly.pdbx_seq_one_letter_code
_entity_poly.pdbx_strand_id
1 'polypeptide(L)'
;MKHVASRLVRYADKNKVIHADEILDVALRRLATDKTINHKIRSALSDIDPQLELLVPRQVDDPEKQFKRSLQRKFGLRVNLSILKEDYPSRYRKLQTYGPPSEVLLRWGLDYTYSSTISPNHFKELLGALYEGQQKISGLYKRDKKLYMAISHQAKKEGLSFKDYIETLGYHYE
;
A
#
# COMPACT_ATOMS: atom_id res chain seq x y z
N MET A 1 28.65 7.95 9.67
CA MET A 1 27.92 8.20 8.42
C MET A 1 26.69 9.10 8.56
N LYS A 2 26.15 9.36 9.76
CA LYS A 2 24.97 10.23 9.98
C LYS A 2 25.06 11.60 9.28
N HIS A 3 26.21 12.27 9.36
CA HIS A 3 26.43 13.56 8.68
C HIS A 3 26.35 13.45 7.15
N VAL A 4 26.92 12.39 6.56
CA VAL A 4 26.83 12.13 5.10
C VAL A 4 25.38 11.82 4.71
N ALA A 5 24.70 10.95 5.46
CA ALA A 5 23.29 10.61 5.21
C ALA A 5 22.38 11.86 5.27
N SER A 6 22.55 12.71 6.28
CA SER A 6 21.79 13.97 6.42
C SER A 6 21.97 14.89 5.20
N ARG A 7 23.20 14.99 4.66
CA ARG A 7 23.49 15.77 3.45
C ARG A 7 22.92 15.13 2.17
N LEU A 8 22.62 13.85 2.18
CA LEU A 8 22.03 13.13 1.05
C LEU A 8 20.50 13.26 1.01
N VAL A 9 19.83 13.51 2.15
CA VAL A 9 18.36 13.66 2.24
C VAL A 9 17.81 14.67 1.23
N ARG A 10 18.52 15.77 0.97
CA ARG A 10 18.11 16.79 0.00
C ARG A 10 18.08 16.33 -1.46
N TYR A 11 18.71 15.21 -1.78
CA TYR A 11 18.69 14.59 -3.11
C TYR A 11 17.63 13.48 -3.21
N ALA A 12 16.81 13.28 -2.17
CA ALA A 12 15.72 12.32 -2.22
C ALA A 12 14.58 12.84 -3.10
N ASP A 13 14.08 12.00 -3.99
CA ASP A 13 12.88 12.29 -4.78
C ASP A 13 11.61 12.29 -3.90
N LYS A 14 10.46 12.54 -4.52
CA LYS A 14 9.15 12.47 -3.87
C LYS A 14 8.81 11.10 -3.25
N ASN A 15 9.48 10.03 -3.69
CA ASN A 15 9.34 8.67 -3.20
C ASN A 15 10.45 8.27 -2.23
N LYS A 16 11.23 9.24 -1.74
CA LYS A 16 12.33 9.05 -0.78
C LYS A 16 13.49 8.23 -1.34
N VAL A 17 13.63 8.12 -2.65
CA VAL A 17 14.75 7.46 -3.32
C VAL A 17 15.80 8.50 -3.71
N ILE A 18 17.04 8.27 -3.28
CA ILE A 18 18.22 9.05 -3.64
C ILE A 18 18.94 8.31 -4.76
N HIS A 19 18.91 8.89 -5.95
CA HIS A 19 19.62 8.41 -7.13
C HIS A 19 21.07 8.90 -7.07
N ALA A 20 22.04 7.98 -6.93
CA ALA A 20 23.44 8.36 -6.73
C ALA A 20 24.01 9.16 -7.91
N ASP A 21 23.51 8.92 -9.13
CA ASP A 21 23.84 9.66 -10.35
C ASP A 21 23.30 11.09 -10.38
N GLU A 22 22.23 11.38 -9.64
CA GLU A 22 21.63 12.72 -9.52
C GLU A 22 22.30 13.59 -8.43
N ILE A 23 23.25 13.03 -7.67
CA ILE A 23 24.01 13.77 -6.64
C ILE A 23 25.00 14.73 -7.33
N LEU A 24 24.72 16.03 -7.23
CA LEU A 24 25.55 17.09 -7.82
C LEU A 24 26.92 17.26 -7.14
N ASP A 25 26.98 17.05 -5.82
CA ASP A 25 28.25 17.14 -5.06
C ASP A 25 29.12 15.91 -5.37
N VAL A 26 30.24 16.13 -6.05
CA VAL A 26 31.15 15.08 -6.52
C VAL A 26 31.71 14.24 -5.36
N ALA A 27 32.01 14.85 -4.21
CA ALA A 27 32.54 14.14 -3.05
C ALA A 27 31.45 13.28 -2.39
N LEU A 28 30.23 13.82 -2.22
CA LEU A 28 29.10 13.04 -1.73
C LEU A 28 28.73 11.90 -2.67
N ARG A 29 28.75 12.13 -3.99
CA ARG A 29 28.50 11.08 -4.98
C ARG A 29 29.50 9.94 -4.86
N ARG A 30 30.80 10.25 -4.80
CA ARG A 30 31.87 9.24 -4.62
C ARG A 30 31.60 8.39 -3.38
N LEU A 31 31.32 9.03 -2.24
CA LEU A 31 31.00 8.33 -0.99
C LEU A 31 29.74 7.46 -1.10
N ALA A 32 28.69 7.95 -1.76
CA ALA A 32 27.44 7.21 -1.95
C ALA A 32 27.62 5.97 -2.84
N THR A 33 28.49 6.05 -3.85
CA THR A 33 28.78 4.95 -4.78
C THR A 33 29.82 3.94 -4.28
N ASP A 34 30.56 4.28 -3.21
CA ASP A 34 31.62 3.44 -2.66
C ASP A 34 31.04 2.19 -1.98
N LYS A 35 31.34 1.02 -2.56
CA LYS A 35 30.88 -0.31 -2.11
C LYS A 35 31.29 -0.64 -0.67
N THR A 36 32.38 -0.07 -0.18
CA THR A 36 32.91 -0.39 1.16
C THR A 36 32.15 0.32 2.28
N ILE A 37 31.46 1.42 1.97
CA ILE A 37 30.79 2.27 2.97
C ILE A 37 29.30 2.52 2.68
N ASN A 38 28.80 2.24 1.47
CA ASN A 38 27.41 2.49 1.10
C ASN A 38 26.39 1.80 2.03
N HIS A 39 26.69 0.61 2.56
CA HIS A 39 25.83 -0.09 3.52
C HIS A 39 25.67 0.71 4.83
N LYS A 40 26.73 1.38 5.29
CA LYS A 40 26.70 2.27 6.46
C LYS A 40 25.91 3.55 6.17
N ILE A 41 25.96 4.04 4.92
CA ILE A 41 25.13 5.17 4.48
C ILE A 41 23.66 4.78 4.46
N ARG A 42 23.33 3.63 3.86
CA ARG A 42 21.97 3.07 3.81
C ARG A 42 21.38 2.88 5.21
N SER A 43 22.14 2.30 6.12
CA SER A 43 21.73 2.16 7.53
C SER A 43 21.46 3.53 8.16
N ALA A 44 22.37 4.49 8.00
CA ALA A 44 22.19 5.84 8.56
C ALA A 44 21.03 6.63 7.93
N LEU A 45 20.67 6.36 6.66
CA LEU A 45 19.47 6.93 6.03
C LEU A 45 18.20 6.33 6.63
N SER A 46 18.16 5.02 6.83
CA SER A 46 17.04 4.32 7.47
C SER A 46 16.80 4.78 8.91
N ASP A 47 17.86 5.17 9.63
CA ASP A 47 17.75 5.74 10.99
C ASP A 47 17.08 7.14 10.99
N ILE A 48 17.19 7.89 9.89
CA ILE A 48 16.61 9.24 9.74
C ILE A 48 15.13 9.12 9.34
N ASP A 49 14.86 8.33 8.31
CA ASP A 49 13.52 8.06 7.80
C ASP A 49 13.56 6.66 7.16
N PRO A 50 12.79 5.67 7.67
CA PRO A 50 12.79 4.30 7.16
C PRO A 50 12.44 4.18 5.66
N GLN A 51 11.84 5.22 5.07
CA GLN A 51 11.50 5.25 3.65
C GLN A 51 12.68 5.67 2.76
N LEU A 52 13.73 6.30 3.33
CA LEU A 52 14.88 6.77 2.57
C LEU A 52 15.71 5.62 2.03
N GLU A 53 15.94 5.63 0.72
CA GLU A 53 16.78 4.64 0.06
C GLU A 53 17.87 5.28 -0.79
N LEU A 54 19.04 4.65 -0.81
CA LEU A 54 20.13 5.00 -1.73
C LEU A 54 20.21 3.99 -2.89
N LEU A 55 19.94 4.47 -4.10
CA LEU A 55 20.11 3.72 -5.34
C LEU A 55 21.47 4.02 -5.95
N VAL A 56 22.29 2.97 -6.09
CA VAL A 56 23.56 3.05 -6.81
C VAL A 56 23.40 2.28 -8.13
N PRO A 57 23.55 2.94 -9.30
CA PRO A 57 23.41 2.27 -10.59
C PRO A 57 24.31 1.04 -10.71
N ARG A 58 23.80 -0.01 -11.35
CA ARG A 58 24.53 -1.25 -11.68
C ARG A 58 25.06 -2.05 -10.48
N GLN A 59 24.66 -1.72 -9.26
CA GLN A 59 24.78 -2.64 -8.13
C GLN A 59 23.54 -3.54 -8.11
N VAL A 60 23.76 -4.86 -8.07
CA VAL A 60 22.67 -5.83 -7.93
C VAL A 60 22.10 -5.66 -6.53
N ASP A 61 21.04 -4.87 -6.42
CA ASP A 61 20.27 -4.83 -5.19
C ASP A 61 19.47 -6.13 -5.07
N ASP A 62 19.26 -6.56 -3.83
CA ASP A 62 18.42 -7.69 -3.48
C ASP A 62 17.06 -7.67 -4.23
N PRO A 63 16.60 -8.80 -4.81
CA PRO A 63 15.36 -8.84 -5.59
C PRO A 63 14.13 -8.27 -4.89
N GLU A 64 14.02 -8.40 -3.56
CA GLU A 64 12.94 -7.79 -2.76
C GLU A 64 13.01 -6.27 -2.81
N LYS A 65 14.19 -5.68 -2.62
CA LYS A 65 14.41 -4.22 -2.70
C LYS A 65 14.11 -3.67 -4.09
N GLN A 66 14.53 -4.37 -5.15
CA GLN A 66 14.19 -3.97 -6.52
C GLN A 66 12.68 -3.95 -6.72
N PHE A 67 11.98 -4.95 -6.16
CA PHE A 67 10.54 -5.02 -6.25
C PHE A 67 9.84 -3.92 -5.45
N LYS A 68 10.26 -3.63 -4.21
CA LYS A 68 9.78 -2.49 -3.41
C LYS A 68 9.86 -1.18 -4.21
N ARG A 69 11.02 -0.87 -4.80
CA ARG A 69 11.18 0.36 -5.62
C ARG A 69 10.29 0.39 -6.84
N SER A 70 10.09 -0.76 -7.49
CA SER A 70 9.17 -0.85 -8.63
C SER A 70 7.72 -0.54 -8.25
N LEU A 71 7.32 -0.86 -7.01
CA LEU A 71 6.04 -0.49 -6.44
C LEU A 71 6.01 0.99 -6.05
N GLN A 72 7.02 1.49 -5.33
CA GLN A 72 7.13 2.91 -4.95
C GLN A 72 7.09 3.84 -6.17
N ARG A 73 7.80 3.50 -7.24
CA ARG A 73 7.79 4.29 -8.49
C ARG A 73 6.40 4.36 -9.13
N LYS A 74 5.59 3.30 -9.00
CA LYS A 74 4.27 3.21 -9.63
C LYS A 74 3.15 3.78 -8.77
N PHE A 75 3.20 3.57 -7.45
CA PHE A 75 2.11 3.87 -6.52
C PHE A 75 2.47 4.94 -5.48
N GLY A 76 3.74 5.34 -5.37
CA GLY A 76 4.24 6.23 -4.33
C GLY A 76 4.47 5.54 -3.00
N LEU A 77 4.45 6.31 -1.92
CA LEU A 77 4.68 5.84 -0.56
C LEU A 77 3.47 5.13 0.07
N ARG A 78 2.29 5.24 -0.56
CA ARG A 78 1.04 4.63 -0.12
C ARG A 78 0.45 3.77 -1.22
N VAL A 79 0.34 2.47 -0.97
CA VAL A 79 -0.13 1.49 -1.96
C VAL A 79 -1.57 1.08 -1.66
N ASN A 80 -2.47 1.26 -2.61
CA ASN A 80 -3.81 0.70 -2.50
C ASN A 80 -3.78 -0.79 -2.86
N LEU A 81 -3.97 -1.66 -1.86
CA LEU A 81 -3.91 -3.11 -2.02
C LEU A 81 -5.07 -3.69 -2.82
N SER A 82 -6.24 -3.04 -2.83
CA SER A 82 -7.37 -3.44 -3.67
C SER A 82 -7.04 -3.21 -5.15
N ILE A 83 -6.57 -2.00 -5.50
CA ILE A 83 -6.11 -1.67 -6.86
C ILE A 83 -4.96 -2.59 -7.26
N LEU A 84 -3.99 -2.81 -6.36
CA LEU A 84 -2.86 -3.70 -6.64
C LEU A 84 -3.33 -5.12 -6.97
N LYS A 85 -4.34 -5.64 -6.26
CA LYS A 85 -4.89 -6.97 -6.47
C LYS A 85 -5.68 -7.09 -7.78
N GLU A 86 -6.51 -6.09 -8.09
CA GLU A 86 -7.42 -6.10 -9.23
C GLU A 86 -6.69 -5.77 -10.54
N ASP A 87 -5.95 -4.65 -10.56
CA ASP A 87 -5.35 -4.12 -11.79
C ASP A 87 -3.95 -4.67 -12.04
N TYR A 88 -3.25 -5.13 -10.99
CA TYR A 88 -1.87 -5.61 -11.07
C TYR A 88 -1.66 -6.98 -10.40
N PRO A 89 -2.44 -8.02 -10.76
CA PRO A 89 -2.48 -9.29 -10.05
C PRO A 89 -1.14 -10.03 -10.02
N SER A 90 -0.27 -9.83 -11.02
CA SER A 90 1.10 -10.39 -11.02
C SER A 90 1.98 -9.75 -9.96
N ARG A 91 1.89 -8.42 -9.77
CA ARG A 91 2.61 -7.69 -8.72
C ARG A 91 2.06 -8.06 -7.35
N TYR A 92 0.74 -8.18 -7.21
CA TYR A 92 0.12 -8.62 -5.96
C TYR A 92 0.59 -10.03 -5.57
N ARG A 93 0.58 -10.99 -6.50
CA ARG A 93 1.09 -12.34 -6.26
C ARG A 93 2.57 -12.36 -5.89
N LYS A 94 3.39 -11.54 -6.55
CA LYS A 94 4.80 -11.38 -6.19
C LYS A 94 4.98 -10.77 -4.80
N LEU A 95 4.12 -9.83 -4.39
CA LEU A 95 4.15 -9.29 -3.03
C LEU A 95 3.88 -10.38 -1.98
N GLN A 96 2.95 -11.30 -2.27
CA GLN A 96 2.61 -12.42 -1.39
C GLN A 96 3.78 -13.42 -1.19
N THR A 97 4.74 -13.49 -2.11
CA THR A 97 5.91 -14.37 -1.92
C THR A 97 6.85 -13.89 -0.82
N TYR A 98 6.73 -12.63 -0.38
CA TYR A 98 7.53 -12.04 0.70
C TYR A 98 6.81 -12.01 2.06
N GLY A 99 5.54 -12.47 2.12
CA GLY A 99 4.67 -12.47 3.30
C GLY A 99 3.29 -11.85 3.04
N PRO A 100 2.47 -11.64 4.09
CA PRO A 100 1.18 -10.98 3.98
C PRO A 100 1.33 -9.56 3.38
N PRO A 101 0.60 -9.18 2.31
CA PRO A 101 0.81 -7.91 1.61
C PRO A 101 0.82 -6.64 2.47
N SER A 102 -0.06 -6.54 3.46
CA SER A 102 -0.09 -5.41 4.40
C SER A 102 1.16 -5.35 5.27
N GLU A 103 1.61 -6.49 5.81
CA GLU A 103 2.80 -6.58 6.65
C GLU A 103 4.07 -6.30 5.86
N VAL A 104 4.16 -6.80 4.62
CA VAL A 104 5.31 -6.56 3.75
C VAL A 104 5.46 -5.07 3.44
N LEU A 105 4.35 -4.38 3.12
CA LEU A 105 4.38 -2.93 2.87
C LEU A 105 4.83 -2.17 4.12
N LEU A 106 4.28 -2.48 5.30
CA LEU A 106 4.68 -1.85 6.56
C LEU A 106 6.15 -2.11 6.90
N ARG A 107 6.63 -3.35 6.71
CA ARG A 107 8.05 -3.73 6.89
C ARG A 107 8.97 -2.94 5.98
N TRP A 108 8.51 -2.61 4.77
CA TRP A 108 9.22 -1.75 3.84
C TRP A 108 9.10 -0.25 4.15
N GLY A 109 8.36 0.13 5.20
CA GLY A 109 8.07 1.52 5.55
C GLY A 109 7.03 2.17 4.63
N LEU A 110 6.28 1.41 3.82
CA LEU A 110 5.21 1.92 2.97
C LEU A 110 3.87 1.88 3.69
N ASP A 111 3.06 2.90 3.44
CA ASP A 111 1.66 2.91 3.83
C ASP A 111 0.84 2.03 2.89
N TYR A 112 -0.31 1.55 3.37
CA TYR A 112 -1.29 0.90 2.52
C TYR A 112 -2.72 1.38 2.78
N THR A 113 -3.56 1.24 1.76
CA THR A 113 -5.01 1.45 1.86
C THR A 113 -5.74 0.34 1.11
N TYR A 114 -7.05 0.26 1.29
CA TYR A 114 -7.94 -0.56 0.48
C TYR A 114 -8.97 0.35 -0.19
N SER A 115 -9.28 0.14 -1.47
CA SER A 115 -10.33 0.88 -2.19
C SER A 115 -11.69 0.76 -1.51
N SER A 116 -11.90 -0.34 -0.79
CA SER A 116 -13.10 -0.59 -0.03
C SER A 116 -12.92 -0.19 1.43
N THR A 117 -12.91 1.11 1.70
CA THR A 117 -13.82 1.56 2.76
C THR A 117 -15.07 1.97 2.01
N ILE A 118 -15.85 0.99 1.57
CA ILE A 118 -17.18 1.28 1.03
C ILE A 118 -17.90 1.98 2.19
N SER A 119 -18.18 3.26 2.01
CA SER A 119 -18.86 4.02 3.06
C SER A 119 -20.24 3.43 3.28
N PRO A 120 -20.82 3.54 4.49
CA PRO A 120 -22.22 3.15 4.72
C PRO A 120 -23.17 3.72 3.67
N ASN A 121 -22.94 4.95 3.22
CA ASN A 121 -23.72 5.59 2.15
C ASN A 121 -23.61 4.86 0.81
N HIS A 122 -22.42 4.40 0.44
CA HIS A 122 -22.23 3.67 -0.81
C HIS A 122 -22.84 2.25 -0.74
N PHE A 123 -22.88 1.62 0.43
CA PHE A 123 -23.70 0.42 0.61
C PHE A 123 -25.19 0.70 0.42
N LYS A 124 -25.71 1.81 0.94
CA LYS A 124 -27.11 2.20 0.69
C LYS A 124 -27.41 2.42 -0.80
N GLU A 125 -26.51 3.09 -1.52
CA GLU A 125 -26.63 3.32 -2.96
C GLU A 125 -26.66 2.00 -3.74
N LEU A 126 -25.71 1.10 -3.47
CA LEU A 126 -25.62 -0.20 -4.14
C LEU A 126 -26.84 -1.08 -3.84
N LEU A 127 -27.28 -1.12 -2.58
CA LEU A 127 -28.50 -1.84 -2.20
C LEU A 127 -29.74 -1.23 -2.86
N GLY A 128 -29.85 0.10 -2.88
CA GLY A 128 -30.95 0.82 -3.52
C GLY A 128 -31.01 0.56 -5.03
N ALA A 129 -29.86 0.51 -5.71
CA ALA A 129 -29.79 0.15 -7.12
C ALA A 129 -30.17 -1.32 -7.37
N LEU A 130 -29.71 -2.25 -6.52
CA LEU A 130 -29.93 -3.69 -6.69
C LEU A 130 -31.38 -4.15 -6.37
N TYR A 131 -32.07 -3.39 -5.53
CA TYR A 131 -33.45 -3.65 -5.11
C TYR A 131 -34.43 -2.56 -5.56
N GLU A 132 -34.04 -1.70 -6.50
CA GLU A 132 -34.89 -0.65 -7.09
C GLU A 132 -35.56 0.25 -6.03
N GLY A 133 -34.84 0.56 -4.95
CA GLY A 133 -35.33 1.39 -3.85
C GLY A 133 -36.26 0.69 -2.86
N GLN A 134 -36.48 -0.62 -2.99
CA GLN A 134 -37.22 -1.39 -1.98
C GLN A 134 -36.45 -1.43 -0.66
N GLN A 135 -37.15 -1.19 0.45
CA GLN A 135 -36.56 -1.27 1.79
C GLN A 135 -36.33 -2.71 2.25
N LYS A 136 -36.91 -3.70 1.58
CA LYS A 136 -36.78 -5.12 1.94
C LYS A 136 -35.69 -5.79 1.11
N ILE A 137 -34.72 -6.39 1.80
CA ILE A 137 -33.59 -7.10 1.20
C ILE A 137 -33.76 -8.59 1.51
N SER A 138 -33.93 -9.39 0.45
CA SER A 138 -33.94 -10.85 0.56
C SER A 138 -32.96 -11.46 -0.46
N GLY A 139 -32.31 -12.55 -0.06
CA GLY A 139 -31.46 -13.34 -0.95
C GLY A 139 -30.22 -12.61 -1.51
N LEU A 140 -29.68 -11.59 -0.83
CA LEU A 140 -28.54 -10.80 -1.32
C LEU A 140 -27.34 -11.67 -1.72
N TYR A 141 -27.03 -12.71 -0.94
CA TYR A 141 -25.94 -13.63 -1.27
C TYR A 141 -26.06 -14.28 -2.66
N LYS A 142 -27.29 -14.59 -3.09
CA LYS A 142 -27.57 -15.19 -4.40
C LYS A 142 -27.54 -14.15 -5.53
N ARG A 143 -27.99 -12.92 -5.26
CA ARG A 143 -28.03 -11.84 -6.26
C ARG A 143 -26.64 -11.23 -6.50
N ASP A 144 -25.95 -10.87 -5.43
CA ASP A 144 -24.60 -10.31 -5.49
C ASP A 144 -23.77 -10.81 -4.31
N LYS A 145 -23.04 -11.89 -4.56
CA LYS A 145 -22.12 -12.49 -3.60
C LYS A 145 -21.02 -11.51 -3.17
N LYS A 146 -20.54 -10.63 -4.06
CA LYS A 146 -19.47 -9.69 -3.72
C LYS A 146 -19.99 -8.64 -2.74
N LEU A 147 -21.15 -8.06 -3.03
CA LEU A 147 -21.80 -7.06 -2.17
C LEU A 147 -22.15 -7.67 -0.80
N TYR A 148 -22.70 -8.89 -0.77
CA TYR A 148 -22.95 -9.60 0.48
C TYR A 148 -21.69 -9.76 1.33
N MET A 149 -20.58 -10.20 0.72
CA MET A 149 -19.32 -10.41 1.44
C MET A 149 -18.71 -9.10 1.92
N ALA A 150 -18.83 -8.02 1.15
CA ALA A 150 -18.36 -6.70 1.53
C ALA A 150 -19.14 -6.12 2.73
N ILE A 151 -20.47 -6.21 2.69
CA ILE A 151 -21.34 -5.81 3.81
C ILE A 151 -21.09 -6.68 5.04
N SER A 152 -20.99 -8.00 4.87
CA SER A 152 -20.66 -8.93 5.96
C SER A 152 -19.33 -8.60 6.63
N HIS A 153 -18.32 -8.23 5.84
CA HIS A 153 -17.02 -7.84 6.36
C HIS A 153 -17.11 -6.53 7.16
N GLN A 154 -17.86 -5.54 6.65
CA GLN A 154 -18.05 -4.27 7.35
C GLN A 154 -18.85 -4.44 8.65
N ALA A 155 -19.92 -5.22 8.63
CA ALA A 155 -20.71 -5.56 9.81
C ALA A 155 -19.84 -6.16 10.93
N LYS A 156 -18.98 -7.13 10.59
CA LYS A 156 -18.02 -7.73 11.53
C LYS A 156 -17.03 -6.71 12.11
N LYS A 157 -16.56 -5.77 11.29
CA LYS A 157 -15.64 -4.71 11.72
C LYS A 157 -16.28 -3.78 12.76
N GLU A 158 -17.60 -3.62 12.69
CA GLU A 158 -18.41 -2.81 13.63
C GLU A 158 -19.01 -3.63 14.77
N GLY A 159 -18.72 -4.93 14.84
CA GLY A 159 -19.27 -5.82 15.88
C GLY A 159 -20.77 -6.11 15.73
N LEU A 160 -21.34 -5.86 14.56
CA LEU A 160 -22.76 -6.07 14.25
C LEU A 160 -22.96 -7.38 13.47
N SER A 161 -24.14 -8.00 13.62
CA SER A 161 -24.53 -9.05 12.71
C SER A 161 -24.83 -8.47 11.33
N PHE A 162 -24.80 -9.31 10.28
CA PHE A 162 -25.15 -8.86 8.94
C PHE A 162 -26.55 -8.23 8.89
N LYS A 163 -27.52 -8.83 9.61
CA LYS A 163 -28.89 -8.32 9.71
C LYS A 163 -28.93 -6.95 10.37
N ASP A 164 -28.29 -6.81 11.53
CA ASP A 164 -28.29 -5.55 12.28
C ASP A 164 -27.63 -4.43 11.47
N TYR A 165 -26.55 -4.73 10.75
CA TYR A 165 -25.89 -3.76 9.89
C TYR A 165 -26.75 -3.35 8.68
N ILE A 166 -27.54 -4.26 8.11
CA ILE A 166 -28.52 -3.88 7.06
C ILE A 166 -29.60 -2.95 7.64
N GLU A 167 -30.02 -3.17 8.88
CA GLU A 167 -30.99 -2.31 9.58
C GLU A 167 -30.43 -0.92 9.88
N THR A 168 -29.14 -0.78 10.26
CA THR A 168 -28.51 0.54 10.41
C THR A 168 -28.41 1.30 9.09
N LEU A 169 -28.38 0.58 7.95
CA LEU A 169 -28.46 1.18 6.63
C LEU A 169 -29.89 1.62 6.23
N GLY A 170 -30.91 1.32 7.03
CA GLY A 170 -32.31 1.69 6.78
C GLY A 170 -33.09 0.70 5.91
N TYR A 171 -32.63 -0.55 5.83
CA TYR A 171 -33.29 -1.64 5.12
C TYR A 171 -33.70 -2.75 6.10
N HIS A 172 -34.68 -3.57 5.74
CA HIS A 172 -35.10 -4.74 6.49
C HIS A 172 -34.63 -6.01 5.79
N TYR A 173 -33.87 -6.85 6.51
CA TYR A 173 -33.42 -8.14 6.00
C TYR A 173 -34.42 -9.25 6.35
N GLU A 174 -34.92 -9.94 5.31
CA GLU A 174 -35.83 -11.11 5.41
C GLU A 174 -35.10 -12.45 5.26
#